data_AF-A0AA88XYY0-F1
#
_entry.id   AF-A0AA88XYY0-F1
#
_cell.length_a   1.000
_cell.length_b   1.000
_cell.length_c   1.000
_cell.angle_alpha   90.00
_cell.angle_beta   90.00
_cell.angle_gamma   90.00
#
_symmetry.space_group_name_H-M   'P 1'
#
loop_
_entity.id
_entity.type
_entity.pdbx_description
1 polymer ?
#
loop_
_entity_poly.entity_id
_entity_poly.type
_entity_poly.pdbx_seq_one_letter_code
_entity_poly.pdbx_strand_id
1 'polypeptide(L)' 'MKAVQAAFIEIKTPKFTKKIQVDPYLEDAMCSLCATQQGPYFCRDMNCFKYFCRTCWYWQHALDSSASS' A
#
# COMPACT_ATOMS: atom_id res chain seq x y z
N MET A 1 -13.44 -1.05 -2.20
CA MET A 1 -12.57 -0.83 -1.03
C MET A 1 -12.53 0.65 -0.69
N LYS A 2 -13.42 1.19 0.16
CA LYS A 2 -13.39 2.63 0.49
C LYS A 2 -12.45 2.97 1.66
N ALA A 3 -12.36 2.08 2.64
CA ALA A 3 -11.54 2.28 3.84
C ALA A 3 -10.03 2.28 3.55
N VAL A 4 -9.56 1.37 2.69
CA VAL A 4 -8.14 1.30 2.32
C VAL A 4 -7.73 2.48 1.44
N GLN A 5 -8.62 2.98 0.58
CA GLN A 5 -8.37 4.18 -0.24
C GLN A 5 -8.32 5.45 0.60
N ALA A 6 -9.10 5.52 1.68
CA ALA A 6 -9.09 6.68 2.58
C ALA A 6 -7.74 6.85 3.28
N ALA A 7 -6.94 5.78 3.40
CA ALA A 7 -5.62 5.67 4.06
C ALA A 7 -5.62 6.02 5.56
N PHE A 8 -6.34 7.07 5.95
CA PHE A 8 -6.58 7.49 7.31
C PHE A 8 -8.06 7.63 7.58
N ILE A 9 -8.49 7.13 8.73
CA ILE A 9 -9.85 7.33 9.24
C ILE A 9 -9.76 8.09 10.54
N GLU A 10 -10.56 9.13 10.68
CA GLU A 10 -10.71 9.85 11.95
C GLU A 10 -11.93 9.33 12.69
N ILE A 11 -11.70 8.76 13.87
CA ILE A 11 -12.75 8.31 14.78
C ILE A 11 -12.98 9.42 15.79
N LYS A 12 -14.20 9.97 15.83
CA LYS A 12 -14.63 10.98 16.80
C LYS A 12 -15.64 10.38 17.76
N THR A 13 -15.35 10.50 19.05
CA THR A 13 -16.27 10.17 20.15
C THR A 13 -16.23 11.30 21.19
N PRO A 14 -17.20 11.38 22.12
CA PRO A 14 -17.12 12.36 23.21
C PRO A 14 -15.89 12.21 24.12
N LYS A 15 -15.26 11.02 24.14
CA LYS A 15 -14.13 10.71 25.02
C LYS A 15 -12.77 10.82 24.34
N PHE A 16 -12.72 10.66 23.01
CA PHE A 16 -11.47 10.72 22.25
C PHE A 16 -11.71 11.02 20.77
N THR A 17 -10.69 11.61 20.16
CA THR A 17 -10.51 11.64 18.71
C THR A 17 -9.23 10.89 18.38
N LYS A 18 -9.30 9.95 17.43
CA LYS A 18 -8.12 9.19 16.99
C LYS A 18 -8.08 9.11 15.47
N LYS A 19 -6.95 9.52 14.90
CA LYS A 19 -6.61 9.27 13.50
C LYS A 19 -5.93 7.91 13.41
N ILE A 20 -6.54 6.99 12.68
CA ILE A 20 -5.99 5.65 12.44
C ILE A 20 -5.53 5.55 11.00
N GLN A 21 -4.39 4.91 10.76
CA GLN A 21 -3.98 4.48 9.43
C GLN A 21 -4.63 3.12 9.14
N VAL A 22 -5.24 2.98 7.98
CA VAL A 22 -5.82 1.73 7.50
C VAL A 22 -4.97 1.24 6.34
N ASP A 23 -4.21 0.19 6.61
CA ASP A 23 -3.43 -0.50 5.59
C ASP A 23 -4.22 -1.71 5.10
N PRO A 24 -4.11 -2.07 3.80
CA PRO A 24 -4.63 -3.35 3.35
C PRO A 24 -3.85 -4.45 4.07
N TYR A 25 -4.56 -5.27 4.83
CA TYR A 25 -4.02 -6.48 5.42
C TYR A 25 -4.25 -7.63 4.44
N LEU A 26 -3.17 -8.08 3.79
CA LEU A 26 -3.13 -9.40 3.19
C LEU A 26 -1.88 -10.10 3.73
N GLU A 27 -2.07 -11.01 4.68
CA GLU A 27 -1.11 -12.09 4.88
C GLU A 27 -1.01 -12.87 3.55
N ASP A 28 0.22 -13.13 3.10
CA ASP A 28 0.57 -13.97 1.94
C ASP A 28 0.29 -13.41 0.54
N ALA A 29 0.25 -12.08 0.35
CA ALA A 29 0.14 -11.52 -1.00
C ALA A 29 1.36 -11.90 -1.89
N MET A 30 1.13 -12.67 -2.95
CA MET A 30 2.12 -12.89 -4.02
C MET A 30 2.30 -11.61 -4.84
N CYS A 31 3.48 -11.42 -5.41
CA CYS A 31 3.72 -10.32 -6.33
C CYS A 31 2.73 -10.36 -7.48
N SER A 32 1.94 -9.30 -7.66
CA SER A 32 0.91 -9.21 -8.69
C SER A 32 1.46 -9.09 -10.11
N LEU A 33 2.77 -8.83 -10.26
CA LEU A 33 3.42 -8.73 -11.56
C LEU A 33 4.03 -10.07 -12.01
N CYS A 34 4.84 -10.70 -11.15
CA CYS A 34 5.56 -11.92 -11.52
C CYS A 34 4.95 -13.21 -10.97
N ALA A 35 4.08 -13.14 -9.96
CA ALA A 35 3.43 -14.28 -9.29
C ALA A 35 4.39 -15.40 -8.80
N THR A 36 5.69 -15.12 -8.70
CA THR A 36 6.74 -16.11 -8.34
C THR A 36 7.32 -15.89 -6.95
N GLN A 37 7.35 -14.65 -6.49
CA GLN A 37 7.85 -14.26 -5.17
C GLN A 37 6.73 -13.64 -4.35
N GLN A 38 6.87 -13.68 -3.02
CA GLN A 38 6.02 -12.88 -2.14
C GLN A 38 6.14 -11.39 -2.51
N GLY A 39 5.03 -10.68 -2.38
CA GLY A 39 4.92 -9.25 -2.66
C GLY A 39 4.86 -8.44 -1.37
N PRO A 40 5.97 -8.18 -0.67
CA PRO A 40 5.95 -7.42 0.57
C PRO A 40 5.70 -5.91 0.37
N TYR A 41 5.78 -5.39 -0.87
CA TYR A 41 5.64 -3.97 -1.14
C TYR A 41 4.26 -3.66 -1.75
N PHE A 42 3.42 -2.89 -1.05
CA PHE A 42 2.12 -2.46 -1.55
C PHE A 42 2.17 -1.04 -2.11
N CYS A 43 1.77 -0.85 -3.38
CA CYS A 43 1.64 0.50 -3.94
C CYS A 43 0.27 1.08 -3.62
N ARG A 44 0.23 2.31 -3.10
CA ARG A 44 -1.03 3.01 -2.73
C ARG A 44 -1.63 3.87 -3.84
N ASP A 45 -0.93 4.08 -4.96
CA ASP A 45 -1.50 4.77 -6.11
C ASP A 45 -2.72 3.99 -6.61
N MET A 46 -3.86 4.66 -6.81
CA MET A 46 -5.11 4.02 -7.23
C MET A 46 -4.99 3.29 -8.57
N ASN A 47 -4.10 3.74 -9.45
CA ASN A 47 -3.84 3.11 -10.74
C ASN A 47 -2.91 1.90 -10.62
N CYS A 48 -2.18 1.76 -9.49
CA CYS A 48 -1.22 0.69 -9.24
C CYS A 48 -1.78 -0.36 -8.25
N PHE A 49 -2.21 0.06 -7.05
CA PHE A 49 -2.98 -0.63 -6.00
C PHE A 49 -2.77 -2.15 -5.86
N LYS A 50 -1.51 -2.59 -5.87
CA LYS A 50 -1.10 -4.01 -5.94
C LYS A 50 0.12 -4.26 -5.06
N TYR A 51 0.37 -5.54 -4.78
CA TYR A 51 1.56 -6.01 -4.08
C TYR A 51 2.65 -6.41 -5.08
N PHE A 52 3.90 -6.07 -4.78
CA PHE A 52 5.07 -6.30 -5.62
C PHE A 52 6.21 -6.94 -4.83
N CYS A 53 6.98 -7.82 -5.48
CA CYS A 53 8.30 -8.18 -4.97
C CYS A 53 9.27 -7.01 -5.16
N ARG A 54 10.44 -7.05 -4.52
CA ARG A 54 11.44 -5.96 -4.59
C ARG A 54 11.79 -5.59 -6.03
N THR A 55 12.07 -6.57 -6.89
CA THR A 55 12.45 -6.32 -8.28
C THR A 55 11.30 -5.67 -9.06
N CYS A 56 10.11 -6.25 -9.01
CA CYS A 56 8.94 -5.72 -9.70
C CYS A 56 8.55 -4.32 -9.19
N TRP A 57 8.77 -4.03 -7.90
CA TRP A 57 8.57 -2.70 -7.34
C TRP A 57 9.44 -1.65 -8.03
N TYR A 58 10.76 -1.89 -8.10
CA TYR A 58 11.68 -0.95 -8.76
C TYR A 58 11.35 -0.76 -10.24
N TRP A 59 11.00 -1.83 -10.96
CA TRP A 59 10.62 -1.72 -12.38
C TRP A 59 9.35 -0.90 -12.58
N GLN A 60 8.35 -1.11 -11.73
CA GLN A 60 7.06 -0.42 -11.82
C GLN A 60 7.14 1.04 -11.35
N HIS A 61 8.09 1.39 -10.48
CA HIS A 61 8.21 2.70 -9.82
C HIS A 61 9.56 3.40 -10.05
N ALA A 62 10.33 3.01 -11.07
CA ALA A 62 11.66 3.55 -11.35
C ALA A 62 11.70 5.08 -11.51
N LEU A 63 10.58 5.70 -11.90
CA LEU A 63 10.42 7.15 -12.04
C LEU A 63 10.07 7.86 -10.72
N ASP A 64 9.58 7.13 -9.72
CA ASP A 64 9.19 7.66 -8.40
C ASP A 64 10.36 7.59 -7.38
N SER A 65 11.35 6.73 -7.66
CA SER A 65 12.56 6.57 -6.86
C SER A 65 13.56 7.75 -6.92
N SER A 66 13.27 8.83 -7.64
CA SER A 66 14.12 10.03 -7.69
C SER A 66 13.74 11.11 -6.65
N ALA A 67 12.81 10.86 -5.73
CA ALA A 67 12.34 11.83 -4.74
C ALA A 67 12.57 11.43 -3.27
N SER A 68 13.62 10.66 -2.97
CA SER A 68 14.06 10.43 -1.58
C SER A 68 15.59 10.47 -1.44
N SER A 69 16.12 11.70 -1.52
CA SER A 69 17.38 12.12 -0.88
C SER A 69 17.07 13.24 0.10
#